data_AF-A0A6P3VXE0-F1
#
_entry.id   AF-A0A6P3VXE0-F1
#
_cell.length_a   1.000
_cell.length_b   1.000
_cell.length_c   1.000
_cell.angle_alpha   90.00
_cell.angle_beta   90.00
_cell.angle_gamma   90.00
#
_symmetry.space_group_name_H-M   'P 1'
#
loop_
_entity.id
_entity.type
_entity.pdbx_description
1 polymer ?
#
loop_
_entity_poly.entity_id
_entity_poly.type
_entity_poly.pdbx_seq_one_letter_code
_entity_poly.pdbx_strand_id
1 'polypeptide(L)'
;MACEVKEGENSGLIVEDLSVAHTKTDVELEDDVVPDTVLYVETESFFVNRKKMADLSPYFRALFYGGGKESSKKHIGIKGVHEEQFRILMEFTETLKLPLNRQNVLGILETADFLQLEKARLLCCKFLERELHLSNCLGMMAYAWQLGCSQLYAAARDVALTHLPAIASDEDFLYLSKESVADLLASDDLYILREDVAFEVTLRWATFDPSREDDFMELIGLVRPESLTLPYLTELLTRLKGSDPRAKLICKLNDNIPASWNAGRSLPRSRSRESLFMIGGPHDVDAQPLYQFNPRSSRWQCCAPFQRKKLTQYSVAAVEDNVVVTGGYFREIGWYCVDWVQMYQCRNKRWVDGPALQKSRRSHCSVGVGNRLYVMGGSMDEGVVDDMEVLLLGSDAWEEASPMVRAVERAAVVTMGSCIYVACGLDEMGEVFSGIQRYQMKTDQWDVVSRCPHPRYDFLATELNGALYLFGGLALRLDIETDEWTLLEEECLDRKFFTGCATASGQIYLLSEQKMKKAIPNMVLLDPYIDTCIEVDDAIPCPVPVHGCVTIRMIDC
;
A
#
# COMPACT_ATOMS: atom_id res chain seq x y z
N MET A 1 -18.88 44.70 17.38
CA MET A 1 -18.43 45.54 18.51
C MET A 1 -17.01 45.12 18.80
N ALA A 2 -16.06 46.04 18.60
CA ALA A 2 -14.62 45.78 18.54
C ALA A 2 -14.00 45.51 19.91
N CYS A 3 -12.87 44.79 19.90
CA CYS A 3 -11.73 44.85 20.82
C CYS A 3 -10.81 43.65 20.48
N GLU A 4 -9.49 43.71 20.47
CA GLU A 4 -8.48 44.76 20.31
C GLU A 4 -7.15 43.98 20.20
N VAL A 5 -6.27 44.45 19.33
CA VAL A 5 -4.94 43.90 19.08
C VAL A 5 -4.00 44.33 20.20
N LYS A 6 -3.19 43.40 20.74
CA LYS A 6 -1.93 43.73 21.41
C LYS A 6 -0.83 42.74 21.01
N GLU A 7 0.13 43.27 20.27
CA GLU A 7 1.47 42.71 20.09
C GLU A 7 2.35 43.02 21.30
N GLY A 8 3.34 42.16 21.53
CA GLY A 8 4.54 42.42 22.33
C GLY A 8 4.81 41.36 23.38
N GLU A 9 5.70 40.40 23.10
CA GLU A 9 7.10 40.49 23.54
C GLU A 9 7.90 39.24 23.14
N ASN A 10 9.11 39.52 22.67
CA ASN A 10 10.12 38.59 22.21
C ASN A 10 10.87 38.04 23.43
N SER A 11 10.83 36.72 23.67
CA SER A 11 11.76 36.07 24.59
C SER A 11 12.19 34.73 24.01
N GLY A 12 13.50 34.60 23.83
CA GLY A 12 14.14 33.41 23.29
C GLY A 12 13.95 32.22 24.22
N LEU A 13 13.54 31.11 23.65
CA LEU A 13 13.50 29.82 24.33
C LEU A 13 14.67 28.97 23.82
N ILE A 14 15.57 28.75 24.77
CA ILE A 14 16.69 27.82 24.75
C ILE A 14 16.12 26.42 24.51
N VAL A 15 16.70 25.70 23.55
CA VAL A 15 16.45 24.29 23.31
C VAL A 15 17.16 23.52 24.43
N GLU A 16 16.41 23.10 25.45
CA GLU A 16 16.88 22.13 26.44
C GLU A 16 16.44 20.72 26.01
N ASP A 17 17.43 19.88 25.73
CA ASP A 17 17.33 18.43 25.58
C ASP A 17 16.70 17.81 26.83
N LEU A 18 15.45 17.36 26.71
CA LEU A 18 14.80 16.53 27.72
C LEU A 18 14.88 15.06 27.29
N SER A 19 15.96 14.42 27.71
CA SER A 19 16.06 12.96 27.80
C SER A 19 15.05 12.45 28.83
N VAL A 20 14.01 11.76 28.35
CA VAL A 20 13.03 11.08 29.21
C VAL A 20 13.42 9.63 29.39
N ALA A 21 13.56 9.28 30.66
CA ALA A 21 14.01 8.01 31.20
C ALA A 21 13.20 6.81 30.71
N HIS A 22 13.91 5.82 30.15
CA HIS A 22 13.39 4.48 29.98
C HIS A 22 13.43 3.74 31.32
N THR A 23 12.26 3.40 31.83
CA THR A 23 12.10 2.47 32.96
C THR A 23 12.55 1.08 32.53
N LYS A 24 13.69 0.66 33.09
CA LYS A 24 14.23 -0.71 33.01
C LYS A 24 13.17 -1.71 33.45
N THR A 25 12.74 -2.57 32.54
CA THR A 25 12.24 -3.90 32.84
C THR A 25 13.38 -4.88 32.55
N ASP A 26 13.64 -5.75 33.51
CA ASP A 26 14.80 -6.63 33.59
C ASP A 26 14.98 -7.50 32.32
N VAL A 27 15.97 -7.15 31.52
CA VAL A 27 16.61 -8.06 30.57
C VAL A 27 17.95 -8.42 31.17
N GLU A 28 18.12 -9.72 31.41
CA GLU A 28 19.37 -10.33 31.86
C GLU A 28 20.54 -9.76 31.05
N LEU A 29 21.47 -9.11 31.74
CA LEU A 29 22.75 -8.66 31.20
C LEU A 29 23.54 -9.91 30.79
N GLU A 30 23.42 -10.30 29.52
CA GLU A 30 24.27 -11.35 28.94
C GLU A 30 25.74 -10.96 29.04
N ASP A 31 26.56 -11.94 29.41
CA ASP A 31 28.01 -11.86 29.53
C ASP A 31 28.65 -11.06 28.38
N ASP A 32 29.54 -10.14 28.72
CA ASP A 32 30.41 -9.42 27.79
C ASP A 32 31.36 -10.44 27.14
N VAL A 33 30.90 -11.08 26.04
CA VAL A 33 31.59 -12.23 25.46
C VAL A 33 32.85 -11.76 24.73
N VAL A 34 34.00 -11.96 25.37
CA VAL A 34 35.32 -11.70 24.80
C VAL A 34 35.42 -12.30 23.38
N PRO A 35 35.96 -11.55 22.39
CA PRO A 35 36.12 -12.06 21.03
C PRO A 35 37.03 -13.29 21.02
N ASP A 36 36.52 -14.40 20.49
CA ASP A 36 37.21 -15.69 20.48
C ASP A 36 37.90 -16.01 19.13
N THR A 37 37.59 -15.23 18.08
CA THR A 37 38.01 -15.47 16.69
C THR A 37 38.32 -14.17 15.96
N VAL A 38 39.24 -14.26 15.00
CA VAL A 38 39.61 -13.16 14.11
C VAL A 38 39.27 -13.54 12.67
N LEU A 39 38.44 -12.74 12.02
CA LEU A 39 38.11 -12.83 10.61
C LEU A 39 38.99 -11.87 9.82
N TYR A 40 39.59 -12.34 8.73
CA TYR A 40 40.35 -11.51 7.79
C TYR A 40 39.54 -11.31 6.51
N VAL A 41 39.34 -10.05 6.14
CA VAL A 41 38.74 -9.65 4.87
C VAL A 41 39.70 -8.68 4.21
N GLU A 42 40.17 -9.04 3.02
CA GLU A 42 41.18 -8.27 2.29
C GLU A 42 42.41 -7.95 3.19
N THR A 43 42.57 -6.70 3.63
CA THR A 43 43.67 -6.24 4.49
C THR A 43 43.31 -6.07 5.96
N GLU A 44 42.03 -6.15 6.32
CA GLU A 44 41.53 -5.83 7.66
C GLU A 44 41.24 -7.06 8.52
N SER A 45 41.26 -6.86 9.84
CA SER A 45 40.98 -7.89 10.84
C SER A 45 39.80 -7.51 11.72
N PHE A 46 38.83 -8.42 11.83
CA PHE A 46 37.61 -8.25 12.60
C PHE A 46 37.57 -9.25 13.76
N PHE A 47 37.42 -8.74 14.98
CA PHE A 47 37.32 -9.54 16.19
C PHE A 47 35.86 -9.88 16.44
N VAL A 48 35.52 -11.16 16.44
CA VAL A 48 34.13 -11.61 16.55
C VAL A 48 33.98 -12.73 17.57
N ASN A 49 32.75 -12.89 18.05
CA ASN A 49 32.37 -14.05 18.84
C ASN A 49 31.65 -15.10 17.98
N ARG A 50 32.15 -16.33 17.97
CA ARG A 50 31.59 -17.42 17.15
C ARG A 50 30.12 -17.71 17.42
N LYS A 51 29.73 -17.76 18.71
CA LYS A 51 28.36 -18.11 19.10
C LYS A 51 27.39 -17.04 18.60
N LYS A 52 27.67 -15.77 18.91
CA LYS A 52 26.86 -14.62 18.47
C LYS A 52 26.68 -14.58 16.94
N MET A 53 27.78 -14.73 16.20
CA MET A 53 27.74 -14.71 14.74
C MET A 53 26.99 -15.91 14.15
N ALA A 54 27.16 -17.11 14.73
CA ALA A 54 26.43 -18.30 14.31
C ALA A 54 24.93 -18.20 14.58
N ASP A 55 24.53 -17.55 15.69
CA ASP A 55 23.12 -17.33 16.02
C ASP A 55 22.45 -16.40 15.00
N LEU A 56 23.17 -15.38 14.54
CA LEU A 56 22.68 -14.39 13.57
C LEU A 56 22.76 -14.83 12.10
N SER A 57 23.59 -15.81 11.76
CA SER A 57 23.86 -16.20 10.37
C SER A 57 24.10 -17.69 10.22
N PRO A 58 23.33 -18.39 9.36
CA PRO A 58 23.59 -19.78 9.05
C PRO A 58 24.93 -20.02 8.33
N TYR A 59 25.45 -19.04 7.57
CA TYR A 59 26.80 -19.09 7.00
C TYR A 59 27.86 -19.21 8.10
N PHE A 60 27.82 -18.33 9.10
CA PHE A 60 28.78 -18.36 10.21
C PHE A 60 28.58 -19.60 11.09
N ARG A 61 27.34 -20.07 11.26
CA ARG A 61 27.06 -21.34 11.93
C ARG A 61 27.74 -22.52 11.23
N ALA A 62 27.66 -22.59 9.90
CA ALA A 62 28.34 -23.60 9.11
C ALA A 62 29.88 -23.43 9.17
N LEU A 63 30.38 -22.20 9.12
CA LEU A 63 31.81 -21.90 9.18
C LEU A 63 32.44 -22.33 10.50
N PHE A 64 31.79 -22.02 11.63
CA PHE A 64 32.33 -22.28 12.97
C PHE A 64 32.01 -23.66 13.52
N TYR A 65 30.84 -24.22 13.20
CA TYR A 65 30.33 -25.46 13.79
C TYR A 65 30.03 -26.57 12.78
N GLY A 66 30.19 -26.33 11.47
CA GLY A 66 29.91 -27.31 10.41
C GLY A 66 30.98 -28.39 10.21
N GLY A 67 31.98 -28.51 11.10
CA GLY A 67 33.02 -29.54 11.04
C GLY A 67 34.10 -29.36 9.97
N GLY A 68 34.14 -28.19 9.29
CA GLY A 68 35.17 -27.85 8.30
C GLY A 68 36.54 -27.55 8.91
N LYS A 69 37.58 -27.38 8.08
CA LYS A 69 38.97 -27.07 8.53
C LYS A 69 39.07 -25.71 9.24
N GLU A 70 38.13 -24.83 8.96
CA GLU A 70 38.01 -23.47 9.50
C GLU A 70 37.48 -23.49 10.94
N SER A 71 36.67 -24.49 11.31
CA SER A 71 36.09 -24.62 12.66
C SER A 71 37.15 -24.69 13.76
N SER A 72 38.33 -25.27 13.48
CA SER A 72 39.44 -25.37 14.45
C SER A 72 40.42 -24.19 14.42
N LYS A 73 40.25 -23.19 13.53
CA LYS A 73 41.19 -22.07 13.37
C LYS A 73 40.72 -20.81 14.09
N LYS A 74 41.63 -20.15 14.81
CA LYS A 74 41.37 -18.83 15.41
C LYS A 74 41.36 -17.69 14.39
N HIS A 75 42.04 -17.87 13.27
CA HIS A 75 42.21 -16.89 12.20
C HIS A 75 41.63 -17.44 10.90
N ILE A 76 40.58 -16.83 10.38
CA ILE A 76 39.82 -17.32 9.22
C ILE A 76 39.72 -16.21 8.18
N GLY A 77 40.16 -16.48 6.96
CA GLY A 77 40.04 -15.55 5.85
C GLY A 77 38.73 -15.74 5.08
N ILE A 78 37.95 -14.68 4.92
CA ILE A 78 36.74 -14.67 4.10
C ILE A 78 37.09 -14.05 2.76
N LYS A 79 36.67 -14.70 1.67
CA LYS A 79 36.94 -14.27 0.29
C LYS A 79 35.63 -13.95 -0.41
N GLY A 80 35.67 -13.02 -1.36
CA GLY A 80 34.52 -12.66 -2.19
C GLY A 80 33.62 -11.58 -1.57
N VAL A 81 34.09 -10.87 -0.54
CA VAL A 81 33.39 -9.75 0.10
C VAL A 81 34.33 -8.56 0.20
N HIS A 82 33.79 -7.35 0.01
CA HIS A 82 34.54 -6.11 0.13
C HIS A 82 34.66 -5.67 1.60
N GLU A 83 35.82 -5.12 1.98
CA GLU A 83 36.13 -4.70 3.34
C GLU A 83 35.09 -3.72 3.92
N GLU A 84 34.69 -2.72 3.13
CA GLU A 84 33.76 -1.67 3.58
C GLU A 84 32.38 -2.24 3.94
N GLN A 85 31.80 -3.07 3.05
CA GLN A 85 30.48 -3.64 3.27
C GLN A 85 30.49 -4.67 4.39
N PHE A 86 31.58 -5.43 4.51
CA PHE A 86 31.77 -6.35 5.61
C PHE A 86 31.84 -5.61 6.96
N ARG A 87 32.58 -4.50 7.04
CA ARG A 87 32.68 -3.67 8.25
C ARG A 87 31.31 -3.17 8.70
N ILE A 88 30.52 -2.62 7.77
CA ILE A 88 29.16 -2.13 8.07
C ILE A 88 28.28 -3.26 8.61
N LEU A 89 28.35 -4.45 8.01
CA LEU A 89 27.58 -5.61 8.47
C LEU A 89 28.04 -6.11 9.85
N MET A 90 29.34 -6.07 10.16
CA MET A 90 29.83 -6.42 11.51
C MET A 90 29.33 -5.42 12.55
N GLU A 91 29.38 -4.11 12.25
CA GLU A 91 28.80 -3.09 13.13
C GLU A 91 27.29 -3.27 13.32
N PHE A 92 26.57 -3.67 12.27
CA PHE A 92 25.16 -4.04 12.37
C PHE A 92 24.91 -5.23 13.32
N THR A 93 25.78 -6.25 13.33
CA THR A 93 25.62 -7.36 14.29
C THR A 93 25.78 -6.95 15.76
N GLU A 94 26.42 -5.80 16.00
CA GLU A 94 26.59 -5.22 17.34
C GLU A 94 25.47 -4.23 17.69
N THR A 95 25.10 -3.35 16.76
CA THR A 95 24.21 -2.21 17.01
C THR A 95 22.76 -2.44 16.59
N LEU A 96 22.51 -3.42 15.73
CA LEU A 96 21.27 -3.64 14.98
C LEU A 96 20.83 -2.45 14.13
N LYS A 97 21.73 -1.49 13.85
CA LYS A 97 21.49 -0.34 12.99
C LYS A 97 22.27 -0.48 11.70
N LEU A 98 21.60 -0.27 10.56
CA LEU A 98 22.21 -0.41 9.25
C LEU A 98 22.11 0.93 8.50
N PRO A 99 23.22 1.69 8.38
CA PRO A 99 23.22 2.96 7.66
C PRO A 99 23.19 2.72 6.14
N LEU A 100 22.00 2.76 5.57
CA LEU A 100 21.76 2.54 4.14
C LEU A 100 21.67 3.85 3.35
N ASN A 101 22.21 3.83 2.14
CA ASN A 101 22.09 4.89 1.14
C ASN A 101 22.13 4.30 -0.27
N ARG A 102 21.84 5.13 -1.28
CA ARG A 102 21.80 4.72 -2.70
C ARG A 102 23.13 4.16 -3.23
N GLN A 103 24.27 4.49 -2.62
CA GLN A 103 25.60 4.07 -3.08
C GLN A 103 26.03 2.73 -2.46
N ASN A 104 25.67 2.47 -1.21
CA ASN A 104 26.13 1.27 -0.49
C ASN A 104 25.13 0.11 -0.50
N VAL A 105 23.83 0.36 -0.68
CA VAL A 105 22.78 -0.65 -0.43
C VAL A 105 22.93 -1.92 -1.26
N LEU A 106 23.30 -1.82 -2.55
CA LEU A 106 23.45 -3.00 -3.41
C LEU A 106 24.63 -3.88 -2.98
N GLY A 107 25.78 -3.27 -2.68
CA GLY A 107 26.96 -4.01 -2.20
C GLY A 107 26.74 -4.62 -0.81
N ILE A 108 26.02 -3.92 0.08
CA ILE A 108 25.62 -4.45 1.39
C ILE A 108 24.65 -5.62 1.21
N LEU A 109 23.66 -5.50 0.33
CA LEU A 109 22.68 -6.57 0.06
C LEU A 109 23.36 -7.84 -0.45
N GLU A 110 24.25 -7.73 -1.43
CA GLU A 110 25.01 -8.88 -1.95
C GLU A 110 25.87 -9.54 -0.87
N THR A 111 26.54 -8.72 -0.06
CA THR A 111 27.38 -9.22 1.04
C THR A 111 26.52 -9.85 2.15
N ALA A 112 25.37 -9.26 2.47
CA ALA A 112 24.43 -9.79 3.46
C ALA A 112 23.81 -11.11 3.00
N ASP A 113 23.47 -11.23 1.72
CA ASP A 113 22.96 -12.48 1.14
C ASP A 113 24.04 -13.58 1.14
N PHE A 114 25.26 -13.24 0.73
CA PHE A 114 26.41 -14.15 0.81
C PHE A 114 26.68 -14.67 2.23
N LEU A 115 26.63 -13.78 3.21
CA LEU A 115 26.79 -14.10 4.63
C LEU A 115 25.50 -14.62 5.28
N GLN A 116 24.40 -14.73 4.55
CA GLN A 116 23.09 -15.18 5.04
C GLN A 116 22.62 -14.41 6.30
N LEU A 117 22.81 -13.09 6.30
CA LEU A 117 22.33 -12.17 7.32
C LEU A 117 20.92 -11.69 6.95
N GLU A 118 19.90 -12.50 7.26
CA GLU A 118 18.52 -12.29 6.81
C GLU A 118 17.93 -10.92 7.21
N LYS A 119 18.19 -10.46 8.44
CA LYS A 119 17.70 -9.14 8.90
C LYS A 119 18.32 -7.99 8.12
N ALA A 120 19.63 -8.05 7.84
CA ALA A 120 20.31 -7.01 7.06
C ALA A 120 19.80 -7.00 5.61
N ARG A 121 19.65 -8.19 5.03
CA ARG A 121 19.06 -8.37 3.70
C ARG A 121 17.64 -7.78 3.61
N LEU A 122 16.79 -8.04 4.60
CA LEU A 122 15.43 -7.47 4.67
C LEU A 122 15.45 -5.93 4.68
N LEU A 123 16.29 -5.33 5.55
CA LEU A 123 16.44 -3.87 5.62
C LEU A 123 16.90 -3.29 4.28
N CYS A 124 17.86 -3.93 3.60
CA CYS A 124 18.30 -3.52 2.26
C CYS A 124 17.17 -3.61 1.23
N CYS A 125 16.40 -4.71 1.21
CA CYS A 125 15.26 -4.86 0.29
C CYS A 125 14.20 -3.78 0.53
N LYS A 126 13.85 -3.49 1.79
CA LYS A 126 12.87 -2.45 2.13
C LYS A 126 13.33 -1.04 1.80
N PHE A 127 14.62 -0.76 1.97
CA PHE A 127 15.21 0.48 1.49
C PHE A 127 15.07 0.60 -0.03
N LEU A 128 15.36 -0.46 -0.78
CA LEU A 128 15.21 -0.46 -2.25
C LEU A 128 13.75 -0.33 -2.70
N GLU A 129 12.81 -0.98 -1.99
CA GLU A 129 11.36 -0.85 -2.26
C GLU A 129 10.87 0.60 -2.11
N ARG A 130 11.40 1.33 -1.13
CA ARG A 130 11.09 2.76 -0.91
C ARG A 130 11.63 3.67 -2.00
N GLU A 131 12.77 3.31 -2.59
CA GLU A 131 13.47 4.09 -3.61
C GLU A 131 13.10 3.66 -5.04
N LEU A 132 12.04 2.84 -5.19
CA LEU A 132 11.53 2.46 -6.50
C LEU A 132 10.96 3.66 -7.24
N HIS A 133 11.29 3.76 -8.51
CA HIS A 133 10.85 4.80 -9.42
C HIS A 133 10.68 4.21 -10.83
N LEU A 134 9.93 4.89 -11.71
CA LEU A 134 9.72 4.41 -13.08
C LEU A 134 11.04 4.14 -13.82
N SER A 135 12.05 4.98 -13.59
CA SER A 135 13.37 4.89 -14.24
C SER A 135 14.26 3.76 -13.74
N ASN A 136 13.98 3.16 -12.58
CA ASN A 136 14.82 2.09 -12.02
C ASN A 136 14.08 0.76 -11.87
N CYS A 137 12.75 0.73 -11.98
CA CYS A 137 11.94 -0.45 -11.66
C CYS A 137 12.33 -1.68 -12.50
N LEU A 138 12.59 -1.52 -13.80
CA LEU A 138 12.99 -2.64 -14.68
C LEU A 138 14.35 -3.23 -14.28
N GLY A 139 15.32 -2.36 -13.97
CA GLY A 139 16.63 -2.78 -13.46
C GLY A 139 16.51 -3.49 -12.11
N MET A 140 15.69 -2.95 -11.21
CA MET A 140 15.42 -3.56 -9.91
C MET A 140 14.70 -4.89 -10.02
N MET A 141 13.77 -5.06 -10.97
CA MET A 141 13.15 -6.35 -11.27
C MET A 141 14.22 -7.38 -11.68
N ALA A 142 15.08 -7.05 -12.63
CA ALA A 142 16.13 -7.97 -13.09
C ALA A 142 17.11 -8.33 -11.96
N TYR A 143 17.52 -7.32 -11.19
CA TYR A 143 18.45 -7.49 -10.07
C TYR A 143 17.85 -8.34 -8.93
N ALA A 144 16.61 -8.05 -8.53
CA ALA A 144 15.91 -8.80 -7.49
C ALA A 144 15.69 -10.26 -7.89
N TRP A 145 15.40 -10.53 -9.17
CA TRP A 145 15.30 -11.88 -9.70
C TRP A 145 16.62 -12.65 -9.57
N GLN A 146 17.74 -12.02 -9.95
CA GLN A 146 19.07 -12.64 -9.87
C GLN A 146 19.47 -13.04 -8.44
N LEU A 147 19.13 -12.20 -7.45
CA LEU A 147 19.41 -12.47 -6.03
C LEU A 147 18.31 -13.32 -5.35
N GLY A 148 17.22 -13.65 -6.03
CA GLY A 148 16.10 -14.39 -5.42
C GLY A 148 15.32 -13.58 -4.38
N CYS A 149 15.35 -12.24 -4.47
CA CYS A 149 14.60 -11.33 -3.62
C CYS A 149 13.16 -11.18 -4.14
N SER A 150 12.29 -12.13 -3.80
CA SER A 150 10.91 -12.20 -4.32
C SER A 150 10.03 -11.00 -3.95
N GLN A 151 10.16 -10.46 -2.73
CA GLN A 151 9.40 -9.29 -2.29
C GLN A 151 9.76 -8.03 -3.09
N LEU A 152 11.05 -7.73 -3.20
CA LEU A 152 11.54 -6.61 -4.00
C LEU A 152 11.17 -6.77 -5.49
N TYR A 153 11.26 -7.99 -6.02
CA TYR A 153 10.80 -8.28 -7.38
C TYR A 153 9.32 -7.98 -7.55
N ALA A 154 8.48 -8.44 -6.63
CA ALA A 154 7.04 -8.20 -6.67
C ALA A 154 6.71 -6.71 -6.59
N ALA A 155 7.39 -5.94 -5.73
CA ALA A 155 7.23 -4.50 -5.61
C ALA A 155 7.65 -3.77 -6.90
N ALA A 156 8.82 -4.08 -7.45
CA ALA A 156 9.31 -3.46 -8.69
C ALA A 156 8.42 -3.83 -9.90
N ARG A 157 7.91 -5.07 -9.93
CA ARG A 157 6.91 -5.53 -10.90
C ARG A 157 5.59 -4.78 -10.77
N ASP A 158 5.15 -4.47 -9.55
CA ASP A 158 3.92 -3.71 -9.32
C ASP A 158 3.98 -2.30 -9.92
N VAL A 159 5.14 -1.64 -9.79
CA VAL A 159 5.43 -0.37 -10.47
C VAL A 159 5.28 -0.54 -11.99
N ALA A 160 5.90 -1.58 -12.54
CA ALA A 160 5.84 -1.87 -13.97
C ALA A 160 4.42 -2.15 -14.46
N LEU A 161 3.60 -2.84 -13.66
CA LEU A 161 2.20 -3.11 -13.97
C LEU A 161 1.32 -1.85 -13.88
N THR A 162 1.63 -0.95 -12.96
CA THR A 162 0.87 0.28 -12.77
C THR A 162 1.20 1.32 -13.85
N HIS A 163 2.47 1.37 -14.27
CA HIS A 163 3.01 2.41 -15.15
C HIS A 163 3.52 1.91 -16.51
N LEU A 164 3.06 0.74 -16.96
CA LEU A 164 3.54 0.14 -18.21
C LEU A 164 3.54 1.10 -19.41
N PRO A 165 2.52 1.95 -19.66
CA PRO A 165 2.56 2.86 -20.81
C PRO A 165 3.75 3.83 -20.78
N ALA A 166 4.11 4.35 -19.60
CA ALA A 166 5.25 5.23 -19.43
C ALA A 166 6.58 4.45 -19.55
N ILE A 167 6.66 3.28 -18.91
CA ILE A 167 7.88 2.45 -18.89
C ILE A 167 8.18 1.86 -20.27
N ALA A 168 7.16 1.38 -20.98
CA ALA A 168 7.30 0.87 -22.34
C ALA A 168 7.59 1.98 -23.37
N SER A 169 7.50 3.25 -22.96
CA SER A 169 7.96 4.37 -23.77
C SER A 169 9.48 4.50 -23.76
N ASP A 170 10.15 4.02 -22.71
CA ASP A 170 11.60 4.05 -22.52
C ASP A 170 12.35 3.04 -23.40
N GLU A 171 13.64 3.25 -23.64
CA GLU A 171 14.51 2.35 -24.40
C GLU A 171 14.89 1.11 -23.61
N ASP A 172 15.04 1.23 -22.28
CA ASP A 172 15.39 0.11 -21.38
C ASP A 172 14.40 -1.06 -21.49
N PHE A 173 13.12 -0.76 -21.75
CA PHE A 173 12.10 -1.78 -21.97
C PHE A 173 12.41 -2.71 -23.15
N LEU A 174 13.09 -2.23 -24.19
CA LEU A 174 13.40 -3.01 -25.39
C LEU A 174 14.44 -4.11 -25.13
N TYR A 175 15.21 -3.98 -24.06
CA TYR A 175 16.23 -4.95 -23.64
C TYR A 175 15.68 -6.05 -22.72
N LEU A 176 14.40 -5.98 -22.33
CA LEU A 176 13.77 -7.03 -21.53
C LEU A 176 13.72 -8.37 -22.27
N SER A 177 13.85 -9.45 -21.49
CA SER A 177 13.65 -10.81 -21.96
C SER A 177 12.19 -11.07 -22.33
N LYS A 178 11.95 -12.09 -23.17
CA LYS A 178 10.60 -12.56 -23.51
C LYS A 178 9.81 -12.92 -22.25
N GLU A 179 10.47 -13.59 -21.30
CA GLU A 179 9.87 -14.06 -20.05
C GLU A 179 9.37 -12.89 -19.20
N SER A 180 10.17 -11.81 -19.10
CA SER A 180 9.78 -10.60 -18.37
C SER A 180 8.59 -9.89 -19.01
N VAL A 181 8.58 -9.77 -20.35
CA VAL A 181 7.44 -9.16 -21.07
C VAL A 181 6.19 -10.03 -20.94
N ALA A 182 6.33 -11.36 -21.04
CA ALA A 182 5.25 -12.31 -20.85
C ALA A 182 4.63 -12.21 -19.45
N ASP A 183 5.46 -12.12 -18.41
CA ASP A 183 5.00 -11.97 -17.03
C ASP A 183 4.16 -10.69 -16.81
N LEU A 184 4.59 -9.55 -17.39
CA LEU A 184 3.82 -8.31 -17.33
C LEU A 184 2.50 -8.41 -18.12
N LEU A 185 2.54 -8.94 -19.34
CA LEU A 185 1.37 -9.03 -20.21
C LEU A 185 0.34 -10.05 -19.72
N ALA A 186 0.77 -11.15 -19.11
CA ALA A 186 -0.11 -12.18 -18.57
C ALA A 186 -0.87 -11.72 -17.31
N SER A 187 -0.34 -10.72 -16.60
CA SER A 187 -0.91 -10.24 -15.34
C SER A 187 -2.30 -9.62 -15.50
N ASP A 188 -3.27 -10.11 -14.72
CA ASP A 188 -4.59 -9.48 -14.58
C ASP A 188 -4.51 -8.10 -13.91
N ASP A 189 -3.42 -7.83 -13.18
CA ASP A 189 -3.20 -6.58 -12.46
C ASP A 189 -2.57 -5.49 -13.33
N LEU A 190 -2.26 -5.75 -14.60
CA LEU A 190 -1.72 -4.73 -15.49
C LEU A 190 -2.72 -3.58 -15.70
N TYR A 191 -2.32 -2.36 -15.33
CA TYR A 191 -3.13 -1.16 -15.46
C TYR A 191 -2.86 -0.49 -16.82
N ILE A 192 -3.77 -0.69 -17.77
CA ILE A 192 -3.75 -0.04 -19.08
C ILE A 192 -5.15 0.44 -19.46
N LEU A 193 -5.24 1.63 -20.07
CA LEU A 193 -6.51 2.25 -20.47
C LEU A 193 -7.24 1.48 -21.55
N ARG A 194 -6.52 0.75 -22.42
CA ARG A 194 -7.05 -0.05 -23.52
C ARG A 194 -6.07 -1.17 -23.82
N GLU A 195 -6.58 -2.30 -24.28
CA GLU A 195 -5.72 -3.42 -24.68
C GLU A 195 -4.89 -3.08 -25.94
N ASP A 196 -5.31 -2.06 -26.71
CA ASP A 196 -4.53 -1.46 -27.79
C ASP A 196 -3.09 -1.13 -27.35
N VAL A 197 -2.90 -0.68 -26.10
CA VAL A 197 -1.58 -0.34 -25.55
C VAL A 197 -0.72 -1.59 -25.37
N ALA A 198 -1.28 -2.67 -24.80
CA ALA A 198 -0.55 -3.94 -24.67
C ALA A 198 -0.11 -4.49 -26.03
N PHE A 199 -0.97 -4.35 -27.05
CA PHE A 199 -0.62 -4.72 -28.42
C PHE A 199 0.55 -3.87 -28.95
N GLU A 200 0.46 -2.54 -28.88
CA GLU A 200 1.53 -1.64 -29.36
C GLU A 200 2.85 -1.84 -28.62
N VAL A 201 2.80 -2.09 -27.31
CA VAL A 201 4.00 -2.40 -26.50
C VAL A 201 4.67 -3.69 -26.98
N THR A 202 3.87 -4.74 -27.20
CA THR A 202 4.36 -6.03 -27.72
C THR A 202 4.96 -5.87 -29.12
N LEU A 203 4.27 -5.11 -29.99
CA LEU A 203 4.73 -4.83 -31.34
C LEU A 203 6.05 -4.05 -31.32
N ARG A 204 6.15 -3.00 -30.50
CA ARG A 204 7.37 -2.20 -30.34
C ARG A 204 8.55 -3.07 -29.90
N TRP A 205 8.38 -3.87 -28.86
CA TRP A 205 9.42 -4.76 -28.32
C TRP A 205 9.90 -5.79 -29.35
N ALA A 206 8.97 -6.37 -30.11
CA ALA A 206 9.30 -7.34 -31.15
C ALA A 206 9.99 -6.71 -32.35
N THR A 207 9.60 -5.49 -32.76
CA THR A 207 10.24 -4.81 -33.90
C THR A 207 11.66 -4.32 -33.64
N PHE A 208 12.09 -4.28 -32.38
CA PHE A 208 13.45 -3.88 -32.02
C PHE A 208 14.51 -4.90 -32.50
N ASP A 209 14.18 -6.19 -32.50
CA ASP A 209 15.08 -7.26 -32.92
C ASP A 209 14.35 -8.25 -33.85
N PRO A 210 14.76 -8.39 -35.12
CA PRO A 210 14.16 -9.32 -36.08
C PRO A 210 14.14 -10.79 -35.62
N SER A 211 14.99 -11.19 -34.67
CA SER A 211 14.97 -12.56 -34.14
C SER A 211 13.74 -12.87 -33.28
N ARG A 212 13.02 -11.84 -32.82
CA ARG A 212 11.85 -11.95 -31.93
C ARG A 212 10.53 -12.19 -32.66
N GLU A 213 10.55 -12.49 -33.96
CA GLU A 213 9.34 -12.71 -34.77
C GLU A 213 8.49 -13.89 -34.30
N ASP A 214 9.10 -14.93 -33.70
CA ASP A 214 8.38 -16.07 -33.14
C ASP A 214 7.94 -15.79 -31.70
N ASP A 215 8.78 -15.09 -30.92
CA ASP A 215 8.43 -14.64 -29.57
C ASP A 215 7.22 -13.70 -29.57
N PHE A 216 7.12 -12.83 -30.59
CA PHE A 216 5.95 -11.98 -30.81
C PHE A 216 4.66 -12.80 -30.90
N MET A 217 4.67 -13.93 -31.62
CA MET A 217 3.48 -14.75 -31.82
C MET A 217 3.03 -15.43 -30.53
N GLU A 218 3.95 -15.72 -29.61
CA GLU A 218 3.61 -16.22 -28.29
C GLU A 218 3.10 -15.09 -27.38
N LEU A 219 3.77 -13.95 -27.34
CA LEU A 219 3.41 -12.82 -26.49
C LEU A 219 2.07 -12.19 -26.87
N ILE A 220 1.77 -12.08 -28.17
CA ILE A 220 0.50 -11.52 -28.64
C ILE A 220 -0.70 -12.40 -28.24
N GLY A 221 -0.45 -13.69 -27.99
CA GLY A 221 -1.46 -14.59 -27.42
C GLY A 221 -1.90 -14.21 -26.00
N LEU A 222 -1.12 -13.40 -25.27
CA LEU A 222 -1.45 -12.88 -23.94
C LEU A 222 -2.28 -11.59 -23.98
N VAL A 223 -2.35 -10.93 -25.15
CA VAL A 223 -3.17 -9.73 -25.38
C VAL A 223 -4.63 -10.15 -25.55
N ARG A 224 -5.56 -9.44 -24.91
CA ARG A 224 -7.00 -9.79 -24.88
C ARG A 224 -7.74 -9.21 -26.09
N PRO A 225 -8.00 -9.99 -27.17
CA PRO A 225 -8.51 -9.43 -28.43
C PRO A 225 -9.90 -8.80 -28.31
N GLU A 226 -10.75 -9.31 -27.41
CA GLU A 226 -12.10 -8.80 -27.16
C GLU A 226 -12.11 -7.37 -26.61
N SER A 227 -10.99 -6.92 -26.04
CA SER A 227 -10.81 -5.58 -25.46
C SER A 227 -10.09 -4.61 -26.41
N LEU A 228 -9.72 -5.04 -27.62
CA LEU A 228 -9.17 -4.18 -28.67
C LEU A 228 -10.27 -3.31 -29.27
N THR A 229 -9.93 -2.09 -29.64
CA THR A 229 -10.94 -1.13 -30.05
C THR A 229 -11.11 -1.04 -31.56
N LEU A 230 -12.35 -0.79 -32.01
CA LEU A 230 -12.66 -0.70 -33.45
C LEU A 230 -11.79 0.32 -34.21
N PRO A 231 -11.49 1.53 -33.67
CA PRO A 231 -10.57 2.46 -34.33
C PRO A 231 -9.17 1.86 -34.51
N TYR A 232 -8.68 1.17 -33.48
CA TYR A 232 -7.36 0.54 -33.50
C TYR A 232 -7.29 -0.64 -34.47
N LEU A 233 -8.31 -1.50 -34.50
CA LEU A 233 -8.42 -2.58 -35.48
C LEU A 233 -8.45 -2.04 -36.92
N THR A 234 -9.13 -0.91 -37.15
CA THR A 234 -9.15 -0.26 -38.46
C THR A 234 -7.76 0.24 -38.85
N GLU A 235 -6.98 0.78 -37.90
CA GLU A 235 -5.60 1.18 -38.11
C GLU A 235 -4.67 -0.02 -38.40
N LEU A 236 -4.84 -1.15 -37.72
CA LEU A 236 -4.08 -2.36 -38.03
C LEU A 236 -4.33 -2.82 -39.47
N LEU A 237 -5.58 -2.75 -39.95
CA LEU A 237 -5.93 -3.10 -41.33
C LEU A 237 -5.32 -2.15 -42.37
N THR A 238 -5.11 -0.87 -42.05
CA THR A 238 -4.40 0.04 -42.95
C THR A 238 -2.89 -0.25 -42.95
N ARG A 239 -2.31 -0.58 -41.80
CA ARG A 239 -0.89 -0.95 -41.64
C ARG A 239 -0.52 -2.26 -42.35
N LEU A 240 -1.46 -3.21 -42.53
CA LEU A 240 -1.25 -4.43 -43.35
C LEU A 240 -0.77 -4.13 -44.78
N LYS A 241 -1.05 -2.94 -45.32
CA LYS A 241 -0.64 -2.51 -46.66
C LYS A 241 0.77 -1.93 -46.69
N GLY A 242 1.42 -1.76 -45.54
CA GLY A 242 2.77 -1.24 -45.41
C GLY A 242 3.85 -2.28 -45.74
N SER A 243 5.10 -1.82 -45.76
CA SER A 243 6.28 -2.68 -45.93
C SER A 243 7.28 -2.54 -44.77
N ASP A 244 6.86 -1.93 -43.67
CA ASP A 244 7.68 -1.77 -42.48
C ASP A 244 7.72 -3.06 -41.64
N PRO A 245 8.69 -3.22 -40.71
CA PRO A 245 8.79 -4.40 -39.87
C PRO A 245 7.51 -4.68 -39.07
N ARG A 246 6.77 -3.63 -38.69
CA ARG A 246 5.47 -3.74 -38.02
C ARG A 246 4.42 -4.40 -38.91
N ALA A 247 4.28 -3.96 -40.16
CA ALA A 247 3.36 -4.57 -41.12
C ALA A 247 3.68 -6.06 -41.32
N LYS A 248 4.96 -6.44 -41.39
CA LYS A 248 5.36 -7.86 -41.50
C LYS A 248 4.82 -8.71 -40.33
N LEU A 249 4.96 -8.23 -39.09
CA LEU A 249 4.43 -8.92 -37.90
C LEU A 249 2.90 -8.98 -37.90
N ILE A 250 2.22 -7.88 -38.27
CA ILE A 250 0.76 -7.83 -38.34
C ILE A 250 0.23 -8.78 -39.43
N CYS A 251 0.89 -8.88 -40.59
CA CYS A 251 0.56 -9.86 -41.63
C CYS A 251 0.71 -11.29 -41.11
N LYS A 252 1.83 -11.60 -40.43
CA LYS A 252 2.08 -12.93 -39.84
C LYS A 252 0.99 -13.31 -38.82
N LEU A 253 0.53 -12.34 -38.01
CA LEU A 253 -0.58 -12.51 -37.07
C LEU A 253 -1.91 -12.77 -37.80
N ASN A 254 -2.21 -12.02 -38.86
CA ASN A 254 -3.43 -12.21 -39.64
C ASN A 254 -3.49 -13.61 -40.29
N ASP A 255 -2.34 -14.13 -40.70
CA ASP A 255 -2.24 -15.49 -41.27
C ASP A 255 -2.29 -16.59 -40.20
N ASN A 256 -1.85 -16.31 -38.97
CA ASN A 256 -1.73 -17.28 -37.88
C ASN A 256 -2.30 -16.73 -36.56
N ILE A 257 -3.62 -16.66 -36.45
CA ILE A 257 -4.27 -16.17 -35.22
C ILE A 257 -4.01 -17.14 -34.05
N PRO A 258 -3.51 -16.66 -32.89
CA PRO A 258 -3.28 -17.50 -31.72
C PRO A 258 -4.53 -18.23 -31.26
N ALA A 259 -4.37 -19.48 -30.81
CA ALA A 259 -5.49 -20.27 -30.30
C ALA A 259 -6.19 -19.62 -29.09
N SER A 260 -5.45 -18.87 -28.26
CA SER A 260 -5.99 -18.13 -27.12
C SER A 260 -7.04 -17.09 -27.52
N TRP A 261 -6.94 -16.53 -28.74
CA TRP A 261 -7.91 -15.56 -29.24
C TRP A 261 -9.24 -16.19 -29.65
N ASN A 262 -9.24 -17.50 -29.93
CA ASN A 262 -10.44 -18.26 -30.28
C ASN A 262 -11.10 -18.94 -29.07
N ALA A 263 -10.48 -18.88 -27.89
CA ALA A 263 -10.95 -19.59 -26.69
C ALA A 263 -12.20 -18.96 -26.03
N GLY A 264 -12.56 -17.71 -26.39
CA GLY A 264 -13.76 -17.01 -25.92
C GLY A 264 -13.68 -16.50 -24.48
N ARG A 265 -14.16 -15.25 -24.28
CA ARG A 265 -14.28 -14.48 -23.03
C ARG A 265 -12.99 -14.39 -22.20
N SER A 266 -12.00 -13.67 -22.71
CA SER A 266 -10.99 -13.10 -21.81
C SER A 266 -11.64 -11.96 -21.02
N LEU A 267 -11.78 -12.13 -19.70
CA LEU A 267 -12.25 -11.08 -18.80
C LEU A 267 -11.35 -9.84 -18.96
N PRO A 268 -11.87 -8.60 -19.01
CA PRO A 268 -11.06 -7.38 -18.91
C PRO A 268 -10.16 -7.39 -17.66
N ARG A 269 -8.96 -6.80 -17.75
CA ARG A 269 -7.96 -6.76 -16.66
C ARG A 269 -8.54 -6.25 -15.34
N SER A 270 -8.11 -6.82 -14.21
CA SER A 270 -8.66 -6.64 -12.86
C SER A 270 -8.55 -5.20 -12.35
N ARG A 271 -7.35 -4.59 -12.37
CA ARG A 271 -7.15 -3.19 -11.90
C ARG A 271 -7.96 -2.15 -12.67
N SER A 272 -8.37 -2.45 -13.90
CA SER A 272 -9.22 -1.55 -14.68
C SER A 272 -10.67 -1.44 -14.19
N ARG A 273 -11.05 -2.23 -13.18
CA ARG A 273 -12.42 -2.33 -12.64
C ARG A 273 -12.57 -1.73 -11.25
N GLU A 274 -11.54 -1.11 -10.73
CA GLU A 274 -11.63 -0.42 -9.44
C GLU A 274 -12.42 0.87 -9.60
N SER A 275 -13.33 1.12 -8.68
CA SER A 275 -14.13 2.34 -8.61
C SER A 275 -14.12 2.85 -7.18
N LEU A 276 -14.01 4.17 -7.04
CA LEU A 276 -14.13 4.83 -5.74
C LEU A 276 -15.60 5.17 -5.50
N PHE A 277 -16.08 4.90 -4.29
CA PHE A 277 -17.38 5.33 -3.82
C PHE A 277 -17.23 6.34 -2.70
N MET A 278 -17.96 7.45 -2.83
CA MET A 278 -17.91 8.57 -1.90
C MET A 278 -19.30 8.90 -1.39
N ILE A 279 -19.42 8.95 -0.07
CA ILE A 279 -20.62 9.44 0.62
C ILE A 279 -20.27 10.77 1.26
N GLY A 280 -21.04 11.79 0.97
CA GLY A 280 -20.84 13.11 1.54
C GLY A 280 -22.12 13.92 1.66
N GLY A 281 -21.96 15.16 2.09
CA GLY A 281 -23.01 16.14 2.22
C GLY A 281 -23.47 16.36 3.67
N PRO A 282 -24.22 17.45 3.92
CA PRO A 282 -24.69 17.76 5.27
C PRO A 282 -25.61 16.66 5.81
N HIS A 283 -25.46 16.31 7.08
CA HIS A 283 -26.37 15.33 7.71
C HIS A 283 -27.80 15.89 7.88
N ASP A 284 -28.00 17.20 7.89
CA ASP A 284 -29.32 17.82 8.11
C ASP A 284 -30.27 17.72 6.90
N VAL A 285 -29.78 17.30 5.72
CA VAL A 285 -30.63 17.08 4.54
C VAL A 285 -31.26 15.68 4.54
N ASP A 286 -32.34 15.51 3.79
CA ASP A 286 -33.13 14.26 3.80
C ASP A 286 -32.34 13.04 3.30
N ALA A 287 -31.36 13.25 2.42
CA ALA A 287 -30.52 12.20 1.89
C ALA A 287 -29.09 12.70 1.66
N GLN A 288 -28.12 11.82 1.93
CA GLN A 288 -26.69 12.07 1.75
C GLN A 288 -26.27 11.42 0.43
N PRO A 289 -25.81 12.18 -0.58
CA PRO A 289 -25.51 11.62 -1.89
C PRO A 289 -24.34 10.64 -1.88
N LEU A 290 -24.47 9.60 -2.71
CA LEU A 290 -23.44 8.62 -3.02
C LEU A 290 -22.95 8.87 -4.46
N TYR A 291 -21.65 9.00 -4.64
CA TYR A 291 -21.02 9.15 -5.96
C TYR A 291 -20.06 8.00 -6.21
N GLN A 292 -20.03 7.54 -7.47
CA GLN A 292 -19.03 6.61 -7.98
C GLN A 292 -18.07 7.38 -8.89
N PHE A 293 -16.78 7.25 -8.66
CA PHE A 293 -15.72 7.72 -9.54
C PHE A 293 -15.01 6.55 -10.18
N ASN A 294 -14.84 6.62 -11.50
CA ASN A 294 -14.10 5.62 -12.27
C ASN A 294 -12.74 6.22 -12.68
N PRO A 295 -11.63 5.79 -12.03
CA PRO A 295 -10.27 6.26 -12.33
C PRO A 295 -9.87 6.15 -13.80
N ARG A 296 -10.24 5.05 -14.45
CA ARG A 296 -9.90 4.75 -15.85
C ARG A 296 -10.48 5.79 -16.81
N SER A 297 -11.72 6.23 -16.58
CA SER A 297 -12.41 7.17 -17.48
C SER A 297 -12.40 8.61 -16.99
N SER A 298 -11.92 8.85 -15.77
CA SER A 298 -12.06 10.11 -15.04
C SER A 298 -13.50 10.63 -15.00
N ARG A 299 -14.47 9.72 -14.87
CA ARG A 299 -15.90 10.06 -14.86
C ARG A 299 -16.54 9.82 -13.51
N TRP A 300 -17.42 10.75 -13.17
CA TRP A 300 -18.28 10.67 -12.00
C TRP A 300 -19.69 10.23 -12.38
N GLN A 301 -20.29 9.41 -11.52
CA GLN A 301 -21.67 8.95 -11.64
C GLN A 301 -22.40 9.11 -10.30
N CYS A 302 -23.60 9.68 -10.34
CA CYS A 302 -24.47 9.74 -9.19
C CYS A 302 -25.14 8.36 -8.97
N CYS A 303 -25.12 7.89 -7.73
CA CYS A 303 -25.77 6.66 -7.30
C CYS A 303 -27.04 6.97 -6.49
N ALA A 304 -27.80 5.94 -6.13
CA ALA A 304 -28.93 6.15 -5.22
C ALA A 304 -28.41 6.73 -3.89
N PRO A 305 -28.97 7.84 -3.40
CA PRO A 305 -28.43 8.50 -2.22
C PRO A 305 -28.81 7.72 -0.96
N PHE A 306 -27.99 7.86 0.08
CA PHE A 306 -28.22 7.27 1.39
C PHE A 306 -29.31 8.07 2.13
N GLN A 307 -30.49 7.49 2.30
CA GLN A 307 -31.67 8.17 2.82
C GLN A 307 -31.73 8.14 4.36
N ARG A 308 -30.73 8.76 5.01
CA ARG A 308 -30.71 8.93 6.47
C ARG A 308 -30.40 10.38 6.82
N LYS A 309 -31.47 11.11 7.14
CA LYS A 309 -31.43 12.47 7.70
C LYS A 309 -30.89 12.44 9.13
N LYS A 310 -30.15 13.47 9.53
CA LYS A 310 -29.61 13.71 10.88
C LYS A 310 -28.69 12.60 11.42
N LEU A 311 -28.08 11.80 10.54
CA LEU A 311 -27.10 10.78 10.91
C LEU A 311 -25.70 11.24 10.50
N THR A 312 -24.74 11.20 11.43
CA THR A 312 -23.32 11.55 11.24
C THR A 312 -22.43 10.57 11.99
N GLN A 313 -21.10 10.68 11.88
CA GLN A 313 -20.12 9.86 12.63
C GLN A 313 -20.34 8.34 12.48
N TYR A 314 -20.94 7.92 11.37
CA TYR A 314 -21.01 6.52 10.95
C TYR A 314 -19.70 6.12 10.25
N SER A 315 -19.51 4.82 10.07
CA SER A 315 -18.35 4.28 9.34
C SER A 315 -18.78 3.72 7.98
N VAL A 316 -17.92 3.87 6.97
CA VAL A 316 -18.16 3.37 5.62
C VAL A 316 -17.07 2.37 5.25
N ALA A 317 -17.47 1.16 4.85
CA ALA A 317 -16.56 0.11 4.40
C ALA A 317 -17.00 -0.45 3.04
N ALA A 318 -16.05 -1.00 2.29
CA ALA A 318 -16.32 -1.81 1.11
C ALA A 318 -16.16 -3.29 1.47
N VAL A 319 -17.15 -4.12 1.13
CA VAL A 319 -17.09 -5.57 1.30
C VAL A 319 -17.68 -6.24 0.07
N GLU A 320 -16.90 -7.10 -0.58
CA GLU A 320 -17.20 -7.63 -1.92
C GLU A 320 -17.59 -6.52 -2.92
N ASP A 321 -18.84 -6.54 -3.41
CA ASP A 321 -19.41 -5.57 -4.35
C ASP A 321 -20.40 -4.60 -3.68
N ASN A 322 -20.27 -4.39 -2.38
CA ASN A 322 -21.18 -3.57 -1.58
C ASN A 322 -20.45 -2.44 -0.84
N VAL A 323 -21.06 -1.25 -0.84
CA VAL A 323 -20.70 -0.18 0.11
C VAL A 323 -21.57 -0.34 1.34
N VAL A 324 -20.97 -0.46 2.52
CA VAL A 324 -21.68 -0.68 3.77
C VAL A 324 -21.50 0.51 4.69
N VAL A 325 -22.62 1.06 5.17
CA VAL A 325 -22.67 2.09 6.20
C VAL A 325 -23.08 1.44 7.51
N THR A 326 -22.30 1.65 8.57
CA THR A 326 -22.53 1.05 9.89
C THR A 326 -22.59 2.10 10.98
N GLY A 327 -23.54 1.92 11.90
CA GLY A 327 -23.72 2.72 13.12
C GLY A 327 -23.91 4.21 12.87
N GLY A 328 -23.43 5.02 13.81
CA GLY A 328 -23.41 6.48 13.73
C GLY A 328 -24.13 7.15 14.90
N TYR A 329 -24.19 8.48 14.83
CA TYR A 329 -24.81 9.34 15.81
C TYR A 329 -26.01 10.05 15.19
N PHE A 330 -27.20 9.74 15.70
CA PHE A 330 -28.46 10.19 15.14
C PHE A 330 -29.13 11.21 16.05
N ARG A 331 -29.73 12.24 15.45
CA ARG A 331 -30.47 13.27 16.18
C ARG A 331 -31.97 13.17 15.93
N GLU A 332 -32.73 12.77 16.94
CA GLU A 332 -34.19 12.88 16.91
C GLU A 332 -34.65 14.12 17.68
N ILE A 333 -34.56 14.03 19.02
CA ILE A 333 -34.74 15.11 19.98
C ILE A 333 -33.39 15.42 20.62
N GLY A 334 -32.74 14.40 21.19
CA GLY A 334 -31.34 14.37 21.58
C GLY A 334 -30.50 13.58 20.58
N TRP A 335 -29.20 13.53 20.83
CA TRP A 335 -28.28 12.69 20.07
C TRP A 335 -28.04 11.36 20.78
N TYR A 336 -28.01 10.26 20.03
CA TYR A 336 -27.74 8.92 20.54
C TYR A 336 -27.07 8.03 19.49
N CYS A 337 -26.34 7.02 19.93
CA CYS A 337 -25.70 6.06 19.04
C CYS A 337 -26.73 5.09 18.44
N VAL A 338 -26.54 4.68 17.18
CA VAL A 338 -27.41 3.71 16.50
C VAL A 338 -26.64 2.46 16.09
N ASP A 339 -27.37 1.38 15.91
CA ASP A 339 -26.92 0.05 15.48
C ASP A 339 -27.21 -0.23 14.00
N TRP A 340 -27.67 0.78 13.25
CA TRP A 340 -28.17 0.60 11.89
C TRP A 340 -27.06 0.20 10.92
N VAL A 341 -27.42 -0.70 10.00
CA VAL A 341 -26.54 -1.16 8.92
C VAL A 341 -27.27 -1.06 7.60
N GLN A 342 -26.68 -0.36 6.63
CA GLN A 342 -27.23 -0.21 5.29
C GLN A 342 -26.18 -0.56 4.25
N MET A 343 -26.59 -1.35 3.25
CA MET A 343 -25.71 -1.86 2.22
C MET A 343 -26.18 -1.37 0.86
N TYR A 344 -25.33 -0.65 0.15
CA TYR A 344 -25.54 -0.31 -1.25
C TYR A 344 -25.03 -1.44 -2.12
N GLN A 345 -25.95 -2.17 -2.74
CA GLN A 345 -25.63 -3.22 -3.69
C GLN A 345 -25.26 -2.60 -5.04
N CYS A 346 -23.98 -2.58 -5.41
CA CYS A 346 -23.52 -1.92 -6.63
C CYS A 346 -24.17 -2.52 -7.89
N ARG A 347 -24.41 -3.84 -7.91
CA ARG A 347 -25.09 -4.53 -9.02
C ARG A 347 -26.54 -4.09 -9.19
N ASN A 348 -27.28 -4.01 -8.09
CA ASN A 348 -28.71 -3.67 -8.09
C ASN A 348 -28.97 -2.16 -8.01
N LYS A 349 -27.91 -1.38 -7.80
CA LYS A 349 -27.91 0.08 -7.66
C LYS A 349 -28.91 0.60 -6.62
N ARG A 350 -29.07 -0.13 -5.51
CA ARG A 350 -30.03 0.19 -4.46
C ARG A 350 -29.45 -0.06 -3.07
N TRP A 351 -29.97 0.67 -2.09
CA TRP A 351 -29.74 0.42 -0.68
C TRP A 351 -30.66 -0.69 -0.18
N VAL A 352 -30.13 -1.57 0.66
CA VAL A 352 -30.87 -2.59 1.40
C VAL A 352 -30.46 -2.52 2.87
N ASP A 353 -31.38 -2.89 3.77
CA ASP A 353 -31.06 -3.04 5.18
C ASP A 353 -30.18 -4.28 5.39
N GLY A 354 -29.15 -4.14 6.23
CA GLY A 354 -28.35 -5.25 6.74
C GLY A 354 -28.75 -5.61 8.16
N PRO A 355 -28.17 -6.70 8.72
CA PRO A 355 -28.34 -7.05 10.12
C PRO A 355 -27.82 -5.93 11.02
N ALA A 356 -28.63 -5.48 11.99
CA ALA A 356 -28.22 -4.45 12.95
C ALA A 356 -27.03 -4.92 13.78
N LEU A 357 -26.15 -3.99 14.15
CA LEU A 357 -25.02 -4.24 15.07
C LEU A 357 -25.57 -4.74 16.41
N GLN A 358 -24.79 -5.55 17.13
CA GLN A 358 -25.17 -5.95 18.49
C GLN A 358 -25.13 -4.77 19.45
N LYS A 359 -24.21 -3.83 19.20
CA LYS A 359 -24.02 -2.64 20.03
C LYS A 359 -23.99 -1.37 19.19
N SER A 360 -24.88 -0.43 19.55
CA SER A 360 -24.95 0.91 18.96
C SER A 360 -23.67 1.69 19.22
N ARG A 361 -23.05 2.24 18.15
CA ARG A 361 -21.77 2.93 18.25
C ARG A 361 -21.60 4.01 17.20
N ARG A 362 -20.72 4.98 17.46
CA ARG A 362 -20.30 6.05 16.54
C ARG A 362 -18.78 6.17 16.51
N SER A 363 -18.24 6.87 15.52
CA SER A 363 -16.79 7.15 15.38
C SER A 363 -15.91 5.88 15.42
N HIS A 364 -16.50 4.74 15.08
CA HIS A 364 -15.86 3.43 15.04
C HIS A 364 -15.18 3.19 13.69
N CYS A 365 -14.29 2.21 13.68
CA CYS A 365 -13.65 1.74 12.48
C CYS A 365 -14.47 0.61 11.86
N SER A 366 -14.58 0.60 10.53
CA SER A 366 -15.14 -0.54 9.80
C SER A 366 -14.30 -0.86 8.57
N VAL A 367 -14.13 -2.15 8.28
CA VAL A 367 -13.35 -2.59 7.11
C VAL A 367 -13.81 -3.95 6.61
N GLY A 368 -13.80 -4.14 5.28
CA GLY A 368 -14.10 -5.42 4.65
C GLY A 368 -12.84 -6.21 4.33
N VAL A 369 -12.88 -7.52 4.55
CA VAL A 369 -11.86 -8.45 4.07
C VAL A 369 -12.53 -9.70 3.51
N GLY A 370 -12.37 -9.91 2.20
CA GLY A 370 -13.12 -10.95 1.49
C GLY A 370 -14.63 -10.72 1.63
N ASN A 371 -15.33 -11.69 2.20
CA ASN A 371 -16.77 -11.64 2.44
C ASN A 371 -17.15 -11.32 3.89
N ARG A 372 -16.20 -10.82 4.69
CA ARG A 372 -16.41 -10.45 6.10
C ARG A 372 -16.30 -8.95 6.28
N LEU A 373 -17.25 -8.38 7.01
CA LEU A 373 -17.23 -7.01 7.49
C LEU A 373 -16.80 -7.02 8.95
N TYR A 374 -15.81 -6.21 9.29
CA TYR A 374 -15.34 -6.03 10.65
C TYR A 374 -15.68 -4.63 11.12
N VAL A 375 -16.23 -4.52 12.33
CA VAL A 375 -16.58 -3.26 13.00
C VAL A 375 -15.90 -3.28 14.36
N MET A 376 -15.11 -2.24 14.66
CA MET A 376 -14.27 -2.23 15.87
C MET A 376 -14.15 -0.84 16.48
N GLY A 377 -14.11 -0.82 17.82
CA GLY A 377 -13.92 0.39 18.60
C GLY A 377 -15.05 1.41 18.48
N GLY A 378 -14.68 2.69 18.60
CA GLY A 378 -15.60 3.82 18.59
C GLY A 378 -16.12 4.16 19.98
N SER A 379 -17.21 4.91 20.01
CA SER A 379 -17.92 5.32 21.22
C SER A 379 -19.34 4.81 21.22
N MET A 380 -19.72 4.19 22.32
CA MET A 380 -21.10 3.92 22.70
C MET A 380 -21.63 5.07 23.57
N ASP A 381 -22.89 5.00 23.99
CA ASP A 381 -23.44 6.02 24.88
C ASP A 381 -22.81 5.94 26.30
N GLU A 382 -22.23 4.80 26.67
CA GLU A 382 -21.50 4.55 27.92
C GLU A 382 -20.04 5.03 27.90
N GLY A 383 -19.41 5.13 26.72
CA GLY A 383 -17.99 5.50 26.59
C GLY A 383 -17.30 4.92 25.35
N VAL A 384 -15.99 5.16 25.25
CA VAL A 384 -15.13 4.58 24.22
C VAL A 384 -14.96 3.08 24.50
N VAL A 385 -14.91 2.26 23.45
CA VAL A 385 -14.87 0.80 23.56
C VAL A 385 -13.74 0.19 22.72
N ASP A 386 -13.31 -1.02 23.09
CA ASP A 386 -12.29 -1.82 22.39
C ASP A 386 -12.88 -3.02 21.63
N ASP A 387 -14.18 -3.26 21.75
CA ASP A 387 -14.82 -4.46 21.24
C ASP A 387 -14.90 -4.50 19.71
N MET A 388 -15.04 -5.71 19.17
CA MET A 388 -15.05 -5.99 17.75
C MET A 388 -16.16 -6.97 17.38
N GLU A 389 -16.94 -6.59 16.37
CA GLU A 389 -18.01 -7.39 15.79
C GLU A 389 -17.68 -7.74 14.33
N VAL A 390 -18.04 -8.96 13.93
CA VAL A 390 -17.77 -9.50 12.59
C VAL A 390 -19.06 -9.99 11.95
N LEU A 391 -19.34 -9.54 10.71
CA LEU A 391 -20.45 -10.04 9.92
C LEU A 391 -19.91 -10.78 8.70
N LEU A 392 -20.28 -12.05 8.58
CA LEU A 392 -20.16 -12.78 7.32
C LEU A 392 -21.30 -12.34 6.39
N LEU A 393 -20.98 -11.82 5.20
CA LEU A 393 -22.02 -11.43 4.23
C LEU A 393 -22.93 -12.62 3.90
N GLY A 394 -24.24 -12.38 3.98
CA GLY A 394 -25.28 -13.41 3.83
C GLY A 394 -25.70 -14.08 5.14
N SER A 395 -25.00 -13.83 6.25
CA SER A 395 -25.48 -14.13 7.61
C SER A 395 -26.47 -13.07 8.08
N ASP A 396 -27.37 -13.46 8.98
CA ASP A 396 -28.30 -12.56 9.67
C ASP A 396 -27.81 -12.14 11.06
N ALA A 397 -26.64 -12.62 11.48
CA ALA A 397 -26.10 -12.38 12.82
C ALA A 397 -24.62 -11.99 12.78
N TRP A 398 -24.25 -11.11 13.72
CA TRP A 398 -22.88 -10.70 14.01
C TRP A 398 -22.23 -11.66 15.01
N GLU A 399 -20.93 -11.88 14.84
CA GLU A 399 -20.06 -12.67 15.73
C GLU A 399 -19.15 -11.72 16.51
N GLU A 400 -18.91 -11.98 17.80
CA GLU A 400 -17.89 -11.25 18.56
C GLU A 400 -16.50 -11.81 18.24
N ALA A 401 -15.51 -10.93 18.14
CA ALA A 401 -14.09 -11.28 17.99
C ALA A 401 -13.27 -10.68 19.15
N SER A 402 -11.98 -11.04 19.22
CA SER A 402 -11.11 -10.55 20.28
C SER A 402 -11.04 -9.01 20.28
N PRO A 403 -11.12 -8.36 21.46
CA PRO A 403 -11.11 -6.90 21.57
C PRO A 403 -9.72 -6.33 21.30
N MET A 404 -9.69 -5.06 20.87
CA MET A 404 -8.46 -4.29 20.65
C MET A 404 -7.62 -4.19 21.93
N VAL A 405 -6.31 -3.94 21.81
CA VAL A 405 -5.42 -3.73 22.97
C VAL A 405 -5.78 -2.45 23.73
N ARG A 406 -6.28 -1.44 23.01
CA ARG A 406 -6.71 -0.15 23.53
C ARG A 406 -8.02 0.25 22.87
N ALA A 407 -9.01 0.60 23.69
CA ALA A 407 -10.24 1.25 23.27
C ALA A 407 -9.92 2.61 22.64
N VAL A 408 -10.37 2.82 21.41
CA VAL A 408 -10.15 4.07 20.67
C VAL A 408 -11.37 4.45 19.83
N GLU A 409 -11.68 5.74 19.79
CA GLU A 409 -12.58 6.34 18.79
C GLU A 409 -11.80 7.23 17.82
N ARG A 410 -12.40 7.51 16.65
CA ARG A 410 -11.81 8.41 15.64
C ARG A 410 -10.40 7.97 15.22
N ALA A 411 -10.16 6.67 15.26
CA ALA A 411 -8.95 6.04 14.78
C ALA A 411 -9.03 5.82 13.27
N ALA A 412 -7.87 5.63 12.64
CA ALA A 412 -7.81 5.24 11.24
C ALA A 412 -7.73 3.71 11.13
N VAL A 413 -8.35 3.12 10.12
CA VAL A 413 -8.32 1.67 9.89
C VAL A 413 -7.90 1.34 8.47
N VAL A 414 -7.13 0.27 8.32
CA VAL A 414 -6.69 -0.22 7.01
C VAL A 414 -6.44 -1.73 7.08
N THR A 415 -6.55 -2.39 5.94
CA THR A 415 -6.17 -3.81 5.80
C THR A 415 -4.89 -3.93 5.00
N MET A 416 -4.01 -4.84 5.41
CA MET A 416 -2.78 -5.14 4.68
C MET A 416 -2.46 -6.62 4.84
N GLY A 417 -2.44 -7.35 3.73
CA GLY A 417 -2.27 -8.80 3.73
C GLY A 417 -3.39 -9.50 4.53
N SER A 418 -3.02 -10.32 5.51
CA SER A 418 -3.96 -11.04 6.37
C SER A 418 -4.22 -10.35 7.73
N CYS A 419 -3.95 -9.06 7.82
CA CYS A 419 -4.06 -8.30 9.07
C CYS A 419 -4.89 -7.02 8.89
N ILE A 420 -5.56 -6.61 9.97
CA ILE A 420 -6.23 -5.29 10.09
C ILE A 420 -5.37 -4.43 11.00
N TYR A 421 -5.22 -3.15 10.66
CA TYR A 421 -4.45 -2.20 11.44
C TYR A 421 -5.35 -1.04 11.85
N VAL A 422 -5.35 -0.72 13.14
CA VAL A 422 -6.02 0.43 13.73
C VAL A 422 -4.95 1.38 14.24
N ALA A 423 -4.90 2.58 13.67
CA ALA A 423 -3.87 3.56 13.93
C ALA A 423 -4.41 4.73 14.75
N CYS A 424 -3.75 4.97 15.88
CA CYS A 424 -4.00 6.09 16.78
C CYS A 424 -5.47 6.20 17.25
N GLY A 425 -6.01 7.41 17.37
CA GLY A 425 -7.36 7.68 17.90
C GLY A 425 -7.36 8.30 19.30
N LEU A 426 -8.55 8.64 19.79
CA LEU A 426 -8.78 9.09 21.16
C LEU A 426 -9.14 7.90 22.04
N ASP A 427 -8.47 7.74 23.16
CA ASP A 427 -8.78 6.70 24.14
C ASP A 427 -9.90 7.11 25.12
N GLU A 428 -10.22 6.21 26.05
CA GLU A 428 -11.24 6.43 27.09
C GLU A 428 -10.96 7.63 28.00
N MET A 429 -9.69 8.05 28.14
CA MET A 429 -9.29 9.22 28.92
C MET A 429 -9.33 10.51 28.09
N GLY A 430 -9.62 10.41 26.79
CA GLY A 430 -9.55 11.51 25.84
C GLY A 430 -8.11 11.86 25.44
N GLU A 431 -7.15 10.98 25.72
CA GLU A 431 -5.76 11.13 25.29
C GLU A 431 -5.57 10.54 23.90
N VAL A 432 -4.62 11.08 23.15
CA VAL A 432 -4.30 10.56 21.82
C VAL A 432 -3.41 9.34 21.95
N PHE A 433 -3.95 8.18 21.63
CA PHE A 433 -3.18 6.95 21.60
C PHE A 433 -2.22 6.95 20.42
N SER A 434 -0.95 6.58 20.63
CA SER A 434 0.07 6.55 19.58
C SER A 434 0.26 5.18 18.93
N GLY A 435 -0.34 4.13 19.48
CA GLY A 435 -0.11 2.77 19.00
C GLY A 435 -0.75 2.49 17.63
N ILE A 436 -0.05 1.67 16.86
CA ILE A 436 -0.60 0.96 15.70
C ILE A 436 -0.97 -0.44 16.16
N GLN A 437 -2.26 -0.67 16.33
CA GLN A 437 -2.80 -1.96 16.78
C GLN A 437 -3.02 -2.85 15.57
N ARG A 438 -2.54 -4.09 15.60
CA ARG A 438 -2.71 -5.05 14.53
C ARG A 438 -3.54 -6.23 15.01
N TYR A 439 -4.56 -6.56 14.23
CA TYR A 439 -5.35 -7.77 14.37
C TYR A 439 -4.92 -8.83 13.39
N GLN A 440 -4.55 -10.00 13.91
CA GLN A 440 -4.18 -11.17 13.12
C GLN A 440 -5.40 -12.08 12.94
N MET A 441 -6.03 -12.02 11.75
CA MET A 441 -7.30 -12.71 11.49
C MET A 441 -7.23 -14.24 11.67
N LYS A 442 -6.05 -14.84 11.45
CA LYS A 442 -5.86 -16.29 11.56
C LYS A 442 -5.84 -16.79 13.00
N THR A 443 -5.36 -15.96 13.92
CA THR A 443 -5.16 -16.32 15.33
C THR A 443 -6.16 -15.66 16.25
N ASP A 444 -6.97 -14.72 15.74
CA ASP A 444 -7.89 -13.90 16.54
C ASP A 444 -7.16 -13.23 17.71
N GLN A 445 -6.11 -12.49 17.39
CA GLN A 445 -5.27 -11.82 18.40
C GLN A 445 -4.89 -10.42 17.97
N TRP A 446 -4.79 -9.54 18.96
CA TRP A 446 -4.32 -8.18 18.82
C TRP A 446 -2.95 -7.98 19.44
N ASP A 447 -2.12 -7.19 18.77
CA ASP A 447 -0.86 -6.68 19.29
C ASP A 447 -0.65 -5.21 18.90
N VAL A 448 0.33 -4.55 19.51
CA VAL A 448 0.78 -3.20 19.12
C VAL A 448 2.12 -3.33 18.42
N VAL A 449 2.17 -3.05 17.13
CA VAL A 449 3.35 -3.31 16.28
C VAL A 449 4.27 -2.12 16.13
N SER A 450 3.77 -0.91 16.34
CA SER A 450 4.52 0.33 16.18
C SER A 450 3.87 1.46 17.00
N ARG A 451 4.59 2.57 17.16
CA ARG A 451 4.07 3.80 17.74
C ARG A 451 4.31 4.97 16.79
N CYS A 452 3.24 5.66 16.44
CA CYS A 452 3.28 6.83 15.59
C CYS A 452 4.09 7.96 16.26
N PRO A 453 5.08 8.55 15.56
CA PRO A 453 5.90 9.65 16.11
C PRO A 453 5.10 10.95 16.29
N HIS A 454 4.02 11.13 15.52
CA HIS A 454 3.16 12.31 15.57
C HIS A 454 1.69 11.89 15.71
N PRO A 455 1.29 11.32 16.85
CA PRO A 455 -0.02 10.70 17.02
C PRO A 455 -1.14 11.74 16.97
N ARG A 456 -2.25 11.39 16.32
CA ARG A 456 -3.47 12.21 16.20
C ARG A 456 -4.71 11.31 16.14
N TYR A 457 -5.87 11.93 16.28
CA TYR A 457 -7.16 11.36 15.90
C TYR A 457 -7.63 11.95 14.57
N ASP A 458 -8.65 11.36 13.95
CA ASP A 458 -9.12 11.66 12.60
C ASP A 458 -8.03 11.50 11.52
N PHE A 459 -7.07 10.60 11.74
CA PHE A 459 -6.22 10.17 10.64
C PHE A 459 -7.07 9.44 9.60
N LEU A 460 -6.69 9.60 8.34
CA LEU A 460 -7.08 8.68 7.28
C LEU A 460 -5.95 7.68 7.08
N ALA A 461 -6.28 6.41 6.87
CA ALA A 461 -5.33 5.37 6.58
C ALA A 461 -5.63 4.72 5.24
N THR A 462 -4.59 4.38 4.50
CA THR A 462 -4.69 3.49 3.34
C THR A 462 -3.43 2.66 3.19
N GLU A 463 -3.54 1.56 2.45
CA GLU A 463 -2.43 0.68 2.13
C GLU A 463 -2.09 0.86 0.66
N LEU A 464 -0.78 0.89 0.40
CA LEU A 464 -0.26 0.82 -0.95
C LEU A 464 1.15 0.21 -0.88
N ASN A 465 1.40 -0.83 -1.69
CA ASN A 465 2.70 -1.49 -1.83
C ASN A 465 3.27 -2.06 -0.53
N GLY A 466 2.42 -2.64 0.31
CA GLY A 466 2.83 -3.25 1.57
C GLY A 466 3.27 -2.25 2.64
N ALA A 467 2.95 -0.96 2.45
CA ALA A 467 3.19 0.08 3.43
C ALA A 467 1.88 0.75 3.84
N LEU A 468 1.85 1.19 5.10
CA LEU A 468 0.71 1.89 5.68
C LEU A 468 0.93 3.40 5.56
N TYR A 469 -0.03 4.10 4.97
CA TYR A 469 0.00 5.55 4.82
C TYR A 469 -1.03 6.19 5.76
N LEU A 470 -0.61 7.18 6.55
CA LEU A 470 -1.47 7.98 7.41
C LEU A 470 -1.49 9.45 6.95
N PHE A 471 -2.69 10.02 6.85
CA PHE A 471 -2.90 11.40 6.43
C PHE A 471 -3.75 12.17 7.44
N GLY A 472 -3.23 13.29 7.94
CA GLY A 472 -3.95 14.15 8.90
C GLY A 472 -3.07 15.29 9.41
N GLY A 473 -2.94 16.35 8.62
CA GLY A 473 -2.04 17.49 8.89
C GLY A 473 -0.57 17.20 8.57
N LEU A 474 -0.12 15.96 8.78
CA LEU A 474 1.12 15.39 8.24
C LEU A 474 0.77 14.14 7.41
N ALA A 475 1.66 13.76 6.50
CA ALA A 475 1.59 12.52 5.76
C ALA A 475 2.74 11.60 6.16
N LEU A 476 2.42 10.42 6.69
CA LEU A 476 3.39 9.47 7.22
C LEU A 476 3.26 8.13 6.49
N ARG A 477 4.40 7.51 6.19
CA ARG A 477 4.49 6.14 5.69
C ARG A 477 5.15 5.26 6.74
N LEU A 478 4.53 4.14 7.09
CA LEU A 478 5.09 3.12 7.96
C LEU A 478 5.38 1.85 7.17
N ASP A 479 6.61 1.37 7.24
CA ASP A 479 6.98 0.01 6.86
C ASP A 479 6.90 -0.89 8.08
N ILE A 480 5.93 -1.81 8.10
CA ILE A 480 5.63 -2.63 9.28
C ILE A 480 6.71 -3.67 9.53
N GLU A 481 7.42 -4.12 8.48
CA GLU A 481 8.44 -5.15 8.62
C GLU A 481 9.73 -4.62 9.26
N THR A 482 10.01 -3.32 9.08
CA THR A 482 11.20 -2.65 9.62
C THR A 482 10.92 -1.70 10.77
N ASP A 483 9.64 -1.44 11.08
CA ASP A 483 9.17 -0.40 12.02
C ASP A 483 9.72 0.99 11.66
N GLU A 484 9.89 1.26 10.36
CA GLU A 484 10.46 2.51 9.88
C GLU A 484 9.37 3.51 9.47
N TRP A 485 9.41 4.67 10.10
CA TRP A 485 8.55 5.81 9.78
C TRP A 485 9.25 6.76 8.82
N THR A 486 8.58 7.09 7.71
CA THR A 486 9.02 8.12 6.76
C THR A 486 7.99 9.25 6.72
N LEU A 487 8.45 10.48 6.89
CA LEU A 487 7.62 11.67 6.65
C LEU A 487 7.60 11.98 5.16
N LEU A 488 6.40 12.15 4.59
CA LEU A 488 6.22 12.51 3.18
C LEU A 488 6.14 14.04 3.08
N GLU A 489 7.27 14.65 2.73
CA GLU A 489 7.42 16.11 2.61
C GLU A 489 6.99 16.60 1.23
N GLU A 490 5.69 16.52 0.94
CA GLU A 490 5.12 17.02 -0.31
C GLU A 490 4.25 18.26 -0.06
N GLU A 491 4.43 19.33 -0.84
CA GLU A 491 3.66 20.58 -0.69
C GLU A 491 2.14 20.36 -0.80
N CYS A 492 1.73 19.39 -1.63
CA CYS A 492 0.33 19.00 -1.80
C CYS A 492 -0.28 18.38 -0.53
N LEU A 493 0.53 17.86 0.39
CA LEU A 493 0.11 17.15 1.61
C LEU A 493 0.32 18.01 2.86
N ASP A 494 1.31 18.91 2.85
CA ASP A 494 1.71 19.65 4.04
C ASP A 494 0.57 20.46 4.65
N ARG A 495 0.31 20.22 5.94
CA ARG A 495 -0.70 20.91 6.76
C ARG A 495 -2.11 20.88 6.16
N LYS A 496 -2.41 19.91 5.29
CA LYS A 496 -3.77 19.68 4.78
C LYS A 496 -4.48 18.64 5.62
N PHE A 497 -5.77 18.90 5.87
CA PHE A 497 -6.68 17.94 6.48
C PHE A 497 -7.53 17.36 5.37
N PHE A 498 -7.49 16.04 5.27
CA PHE A 498 -8.27 15.28 4.31
C PHE A 498 -9.49 14.69 5.01
N THR A 499 -10.57 14.53 4.27
CA THR A 499 -11.86 13.99 4.74
C THR A 499 -12.22 12.66 4.09
N GLY A 500 -11.45 12.22 3.10
CA GLY A 500 -11.57 10.89 2.50
C GLY A 500 -10.25 10.44 1.88
N CYS A 501 -9.97 9.14 1.96
CA CYS A 501 -8.77 8.52 1.41
C CYS A 501 -9.14 7.14 0.87
N ALA A 502 -8.63 6.79 -0.31
CA ALA A 502 -8.80 5.45 -0.87
C ALA A 502 -7.68 5.15 -1.88
N THR A 503 -7.19 3.92 -1.89
CA THR A 503 -6.24 3.44 -2.91
C THR A 503 -6.98 2.80 -4.07
N ALA A 504 -6.67 3.18 -5.30
CA ALA A 504 -7.16 2.51 -6.50
C ALA A 504 -6.10 2.57 -7.61
N SER A 505 -6.00 1.52 -8.42
CA SER A 505 -5.10 1.43 -9.57
C SER A 505 -3.63 1.72 -9.23
N GLY A 506 -3.18 1.34 -8.04
CA GLY A 506 -1.80 1.59 -7.57
C GLY A 506 -1.51 3.03 -7.15
N GLN A 507 -2.55 3.85 -6.98
CA GLN A 507 -2.43 5.27 -6.60
C GLN A 507 -3.35 5.60 -5.41
N ILE A 508 -2.99 6.61 -4.64
CA ILE A 508 -3.75 7.08 -3.47
C ILE A 508 -4.56 8.32 -3.86
N TYR A 509 -5.87 8.25 -3.66
CA TYR A 509 -6.78 9.37 -3.85
C TYR A 509 -7.11 9.98 -2.50
N LEU A 510 -6.81 11.27 -2.35
CA LEU A 510 -7.07 12.05 -1.15
C LEU A 510 -8.09 13.14 -1.44
N LEU A 511 -9.08 13.29 -0.56
CA LEU A 511 -10.13 14.28 -0.66
C LEU A 511 -9.99 15.28 0.48
N SER A 512 -10.01 16.57 0.17
CA SER A 512 -9.92 17.64 1.17
C SER A 512 -11.01 18.68 0.96
N GLU A 513 -11.38 19.42 2.00
CA GLU A 513 -12.30 20.55 1.85
C GLU A 513 -11.58 21.78 1.31
N GLN A 514 -12.16 22.44 0.30
CA GLN A 514 -11.60 23.69 -0.23
C GLN A 514 -11.85 24.86 0.74
N LYS A 515 -10.78 25.56 1.14
CA LYS A 515 -10.86 26.76 1.99
C LYS A 515 -11.73 27.89 1.39
N MET A 516 -11.73 28.03 0.05
CA MET A 516 -12.41 29.13 -0.66
C MET A 516 -13.83 28.78 -1.13
N LYS A 517 -14.11 27.51 -1.47
CA LYS A 517 -15.43 27.01 -1.89
C LYS A 517 -15.83 25.83 -1.00
N LYS A 518 -16.40 26.13 0.17
CA LYS A 518 -16.88 25.13 1.16
C LYS A 518 -18.01 24.21 0.69
N ALA A 519 -18.29 24.12 -0.61
CA ALA A 519 -19.36 23.29 -1.15
C ALA A 519 -18.85 22.03 -1.85
N ILE A 520 -17.59 22.02 -2.32
CA ILE A 520 -17.02 20.98 -3.17
C ILE A 520 -15.61 20.63 -2.66
N PRO A 521 -15.24 19.34 -2.52
CA PRO A 521 -13.90 18.95 -2.11
C PRO A 521 -12.88 19.16 -3.25
N ASN A 522 -11.59 19.17 -2.89
CA ASN A 522 -10.47 19.02 -3.82
C ASN A 522 -9.98 17.56 -3.77
N MET A 523 -9.52 17.02 -4.89
CA MET A 523 -8.92 15.69 -4.97
C MET A 523 -7.44 15.80 -5.31
N VAL A 524 -6.62 15.19 -4.48
CA VAL A 524 -5.18 15.06 -4.69
C VAL A 524 -4.89 13.60 -5.00
N LEU A 525 -4.22 13.36 -6.13
CA LEU A 525 -3.69 12.07 -6.49
C LEU A 525 -2.23 12.01 -6.05
N LEU A 526 -1.93 11.08 -5.16
CA LEU A 526 -0.59 10.75 -4.74
C LEU A 526 -0.20 9.41 -5.36
N ASP A 527 0.89 9.42 -6.09
CA ASP A 527 1.49 8.22 -6.66
C ASP A 527 2.94 8.17 -6.15
N PRO A 528 3.29 7.16 -5.33
CA PRO A 528 4.57 7.14 -4.62
C PRO A 528 5.77 6.93 -5.54
N TYR A 529 5.54 6.61 -6.81
CA TYR A 529 6.58 6.28 -7.77
C TYR A 529 6.91 7.41 -8.75
N ILE A 530 6.16 8.51 -8.68
CA ILE A 530 6.42 9.73 -9.43
C ILE A 530 6.67 10.86 -8.44
N ASP A 531 7.66 11.71 -8.73
CA ASP A 531 7.99 12.88 -7.89
C ASP A 531 6.93 14.01 -8.00
N THR A 532 5.67 13.68 -8.33
CA THR A 532 4.61 14.66 -8.58
C THR A 532 3.27 14.23 -7.98
N CYS A 533 2.82 15.01 -7.00
CA CYS A 533 1.41 15.10 -6.62
C CYS A 533 0.59 15.79 -7.72
N ILE A 534 -0.56 15.23 -8.07
CA ILE A 534 -1.47 15.84 -9.06
C ILE A 534 -2.73 16.32 -8.34
N GLU A 535 -2.94 17.63 -8.31
CA GLU A 535 -4.25 18.19 -7.93
C GLU A 535 -5.21 18.05 -9.12
N VAL A 536 -6.33 17.38 -8.91
CA VAL A 536 -7.35 17.16 -9.94
C VAL A 536 -8.37 18.28 -9.85
N ASP A 537 -8.20 19.29 -10.71
CA ASP A 537 -9.04 20.50 -10.77
C ASP A 537 -10.48 20.27 -11.30
N ASP A 538 -10.87 19.01 -11.54
CA ASP A 538 -12.23 18.69 -11.97
C ASP A 538 -13.23 18.98 -10.85
N ALA A 539 -14.37 19.57 -11.22
CA ALA A 539 -15.45 19.86 -10.27
C ALA A 539 -16.02 18.56 -9.70
N ILE A 540 -15.54 18.17 -8.52
CA ILE A 540 -16.03 16.99 -7.80
C ILE A 540 -17.51 17.22 -7.45
N PRO A 541 -18.44 16.37 -7.91
CA PRO A 541 -19.85 16.61 -7.68
C PRO A 541 -20.29 16.27 -6.26
N CYS A 542 -19.46 15.59 -5.47
CA CYS A 542 -19.76 15.22 -4.09
C CYS A 542 -19.73 16.44 -3.16
N PRO A 543 -20.81 16.74 -2.42
CA PRO A 543 -20.79 17.82 -1.45
C PRO A 543 -20.00 17.43 -0.19
N VAL A 544 -19.51 18.45 0.53
CA VAL A 544 -18.85 18.31 1.83
C VAL A 544 -19.87 18.42 2.99
N PRO A 545 -19.57 17.89 4.19
CA PRO A 545 -18.40 17.07 4.52
C PRO A 545 -18.44 15.70 3.82
N VAL A 546 -17.27 15.14 3.53
CA VAL A 546 -17.15 13.75 3.07
C VAL A 546 -17.16 12.87 4.33
N HIS A 547 -18.04 11.88 4.37
CA HIS A 547 -18.21 10.97 5.51
C HIS A 547 -17.54 9.62 5.30
N GLY A 548 -17.28 9.25 4.04
CA GLY A 548 -16.55 8.02 3.71
C GLY A 548 -16.14 7.96 2.26
N CYS A 549 -14.96 7.37 2.02
CA CYS A 549 -14.40 7.09 0.72
C CYS A 549 -13.88 5.64 0.74
N VAL A 550 -14.35 4.81 -0.18
CA VAL A 550 -13.95 3.39 -0.24
C VAL A 550 -13.72 2.95 -1.68
N THR A 551 -12.79 2.03 -1.88
CA THR A 551 -12.55 1.40 -3.18
C THR A 551 -13.30 0.08 -3.27
N ILE A 552 -14.05 -0.11 -4.35
CA ILE A 552 -14.66 -1.40 -4.70
C ILE A 552 -14.05 -1.88 -6.02
N ARG A 553 -13.67 -3.16 -6.05
CA ARG A 553 -13.27 -3.85 -7.27
C ARG A 553 -14.49 -4.60 -7.83
N MET A 554 -15.05 -4.11 -8.93
CA MET A 554 -16.24 -4.71 -9.53
C MET A 554 -15.88 -6.03 -10.23
N ILE A 555 -16.38 -7.16 -9.72
CA ILE A 555 -16.27 -8.46 -10.37
C ILE A 555 -17.55 -8.70 -11.17
N ASP A 556 -17.53 -8.44 -12.48
CA ASP A 556 -18.57 -8.94 -13.38
C ASP A 556 -18.39 -10.45 -13.56
N CYS A 557 -19.42 -11.22 -13.24
CA CYS A 557 -19.47 -12.68 -13.49
C CYS A 557 -19.82 -13.00 -14.94
#